data_AF-A0A2E8NPK1-F1
#
_entry.id   AF-A0A2E8NPK1-F1
#
_cell.length_a   1.000
_cell.length_b   1.000
_cell.length_c   1.000
_cell.angle_alpha   90.00
_cell.angle_beta   90.00
_cell.angle_gamma   90.00
#
_symmetry.space_group_name_H-M   'P 1'
#
loop_
_entity.id
_entity.type
_entity.pdbx_description
1 polymer ?
#
loop_
_entity_poly.entity_id
_entity_poly.type
_entity_poly.pdbx_seq_one_letter_code
_entity_poly.pdbx_strand_id
1 'polypeptide(L)' 'MILSVENDLQLRRPILICGWSGWNDAGMAASDSVAFMRTRLKFQKIAEIDPDPFYDFTQVRPTVHLSNGERIL' A
#
# COMPACT_ATOMS: atom_id res chain seq x y z
N MET A 1 -0.82 -0.21 16.89
CA MET A 1 -0.03 1.01 16.61
C MET A 1 -0.38 1.41 15.19
N ILE A 2 -0.79 2.66 14.96
CA ILE A 2 -1.34 3.10 13.65
C ILE A 2 -0.34 2.95 12.50
N LEU A 3 0.96 3.06 12.78
CA LEU A 3 2.03 2.91 11.81
C LEU A 3 3.11 1.99 12.39
N SER A 4 3.38 0.86 11.76
CA SER A 4 4.52 -0.02 12.07
C SER A 4 5.69 0.32 11.17
N VAL A 5 6.89 0.52 11.73
CA VAL A 5 8.11 0.84 10.97
C VAL A 5 9.05 -0.37 11.06
N GLU A 6 9.49 -0.88 9.90
CA GLU A 6 10.26 -2.11 9.80
C GLU A 6 11.77 -1.88 9.79
N ASN A 7 12.24 -0.67 9.52
CA ASN A 7 13.67 -0.34 9.39
C ASN A 7 13.98 1.07 9.90
N ASP A 8 15.20 1.29 10.41
CA ASP A 8 15.70 2.63 10.70
C ASP A 8 16.04 3.38 9.40
N LEU A 9 15.38 4.52 9.17
CA LEU A 9 15.45 5.28 7.93
C LEU A 9 16.35 6.51 8.12
N GLN A 10 17.62 6.38 7.75
CA GLN A 10 18.56 7.50 7.72
C GLN A 10 18.38 8.34 6.44
N LEU A 11 17.33 9.16 6.41
CA LEU A 11 16.99 10.04 5.28
C LEU A 11 17.28 11.51 5.62
N ARG A 12 17.97 12.25 4.73
CA ARG A 12 18.26 13.67 4.96
C ARG A 12 17.15 14.60 4.48
N ARG A 13 16.73 14.44 3.22
CA ARG A 13 15.70 15.26 2.54
C ARG A 13 14.98 14.42 1.47
N PRO A 14 14.20 13.41 1.88
CA PRO A 14 13.51 12.55 0.93
C PRO A 14 12.35 13.29 0.25
N ILE A 15 11.98 12.82 -0.94
CA ILE A 15 10.71 13.18 -1.59
C ILE A 15 9.74 12.04 -1.31
N LEU A 16 8.58 12.36 -0.73
CA LEU A 16 7.49 11.41 -0.61
C LEU A 16 6.61 11.50 -1.85
N ILE A 17 6.43 10.37 -2.52
CA ILE A 17 5.44 10.21 -3.58
C ILE A 17 4.35 9.28 -3.05
N CYS A 18 3.10 9.73 -3.12
CA CYS A 18 1.94 9.02 -2.60
C CYS A 18 0.80 9.06 -3.61
N GLY A 19 -0.03 8.02 -3.59
CA GLY A 19 -1.20 7.87 -4.44
C GLY A 19 -2.18 6.94 -3.75
N TRP A 20 -3.44 7.34 -3.73
CA TRP A 20 -4.53 6.60 -3.12
C TRP A 20 -5.57 6.28 -4.17
N SER A 21 -6.10 5.06 -4.12
CA SER A 21 -7.31 4.70 -4.85
C SER A 21 -8.54 5.34 -4.21
N GLY A 22 -9.62 5.44 -4.98
CA GLY A 22 -10.90 5.96 -4.51
C GLY A 22 -11.29 7.27 -5.20
N TRP A 23 -11.94 8.16 -4.46
CA TRP A 23 -12.62 9.33 -5.04
C TRP A 23 -11.68 10.27 -5.81
N ASN A 24 -10.43 10.43 -5.36
CA ASN A 24 -9.43 11.29 -6.00
C ASN A 24 -8.73 10.64 -7.22
N ASP A 25 -9.09 9.41 -7.59
CA ASP A 25 -8.31 8.56 -8.50
C ASP A 25 -9.04 8.26 -9.82
N ALA A 26 -9.47 9.34 -10.50
CA ALA A 26 -10.15 9.23 -11.78
C ALA A 26 -9.27 8.49 -12.81
N GLY A 27 -9.81 7.41 -13.38
CA GLY A 27 -9.09 6.56 -14.33
C GLY A 27 -7.86 5.87 -13.73
N MET A 28 -7.81 5.70 -12.40
CA MET A 28 -6.69 5.09 -11.67
C MET A 28 -5.35 5.83 -11.83
N ALA A 29 -5.38 7.09 -12.27
CA ALA A 29 -4.19 7.83 -12.66
C ALA A 29 -3.13 7.93 -11.54
N ALA A 30 -3.56 8.12 -10.28
CA ALA A 30 -2.65 8.25 -9.15
C ALA A 30 -2.16 6.87 -8.66
N SER A 31 -3.09 5.93 -8.42
CA SER A 31 -2.71 4.61 -7.89
C SER A 31 -1.87 3.80 -8.87
N ASP A 32 -2.21 3.80 -10.16
CA ASP A 32 -1.43 3.10 -11.21
C ASP A 32 -0.06 3.75 -11.43
N SER A 33 0.06 5.08 -11.30
CA SER A 33 1.37 5.75 -11.40
C SER A 33 2.33 5.27 -10.31
N VAL A 34 1.85 5.16 -9.06
CA VAL A 34 2.66 4.64 -7.95
C VAL A 34 2.96 3.16 -8.11
N ALA A 35 1.96 2.36 -8.50
CA ALA A 35 2.15 0.93 -8.78
C ALA A 35 3.18 0.70 -9.89
N PHE A 36 3.10 1.48 -10.98
CA PHE A 36 4.04 1.42 -12.09
C PHE A 36 5.48 1.72 -11.64
N MET A 37 5.70 2.78 -10.84
CA MET A 37 7.04 3.06 -10.29
C MET A 37 7.59 1.90 -9.48
N ARG A 38 6.75 1.20 -8.70
CA ARG A 38 7.15 0.00 -7.93
C ARG A 38 7.63 -1.14 -8.84
N THR A 39 7.11 -1.27 -10.06
CA THR A 39 7.59 -2.28 -11.02
C THR A 39 8.92 -1.92 -11.69
N ARG A 40 9.30 -0.62 -11.69
CA ARG A 40 10.47 -0.11 -12.41
C ARG A 40 11.67 0.19 -11.51
N LEU A 41 11.42 0.45 -10.23
CA LEU A 41 12.44 0.83 -9.26
C LEU A 41 12.62 -0.27 -8.21
N LYS A 42 13.82 -0.34 -7.62
CA LYS A 42 14.02 -1.14 -6.40
C LYS A 42 13.28 -0.46 -5.25
N PHE A 43 12.40 -1.22 -4.60
CA PHE A 43 11.66 -0.77 -3.43
C PHE A 43 11.95 -1.70 -2.25
N GLN A 44 11.94 -1.14 -1.06
CA GLN A 44 11.99 -1.86 0.21
C GLN A 44 10.79 -1.40 1.02
N LYS A 45 10.09 -2.34 1.67
CA LYS A 45 9.04 -2.00 2.62
C LYS A 45 9.69 -1.39 3.86
N ILE A 46 9.21 -0.21 4.26
CA ILE A 46 9.78 0.55 5.37
C ILE A 46 8.79 0.73 6.52
N ALA A 47 7.49 0.69 6.19
CA ALA A 47 6.43 0.83 7.14
C ALA A 47 5.11 0.27 6.59
N GLU A 48 4.15 0.04 7.49
CA GLU A 48 2.78 -0.37 7.20
C GLU A 48 1.82 0.41 8.10
N ILE A 49 0.71 0.87 7.51
CA ILE A 49 -0.37 1.52 8.26
C ILE A 49 -1.39 0.45 8.63
N ASP A 50 -1.76 0.40 9.91
CA ASP A 50 -2.84 -0.44 10.40
C ASP A 50 -4.16 -0.02 9.72
N PRO A 51 -4.80 -0.88 8.92
CA PRO A 51 -5.99 -0.49 8.16
C PRO A 51 -7.26 -0.41 9.04
N ASP A 52 -7.30 -1.06 10.20
CA ASP A 52 -8.51 -1.18 11.04
C ASP A 52 -9.16 0.17 11.39
N PRO A 53 -8.41 1.25 11.70
CA PRO A 53 -9.00 2.55 12.00
C PRO A 53 -9.48 3.34 10.77
N PHE A 54 -9.10 2.93 9.55
CA PHE A 54 -9.27 3.74 8.33
C PHE A 54 -10.16 3.10 7.27
N TYR A 55 -10.35 1.78 7.32
CA TYR A 55 -11.17 1.05 6.34
C TYR A 55 -12.46 0.54 6.97
N ASP A 56 -13.58 0.80 6.28
CA ASP A 56 -14.79 -0.01 6.45
C ASP A 56 -14.67 -1.24 5.55
N PHE A 57 -14.36 -2.39 6.14
CA PHE A 57 -14.19 -3.64 5.41
C PHE A 57 -15.48 -4.21 4.83
N THR A 58 -16.64 -3.65 5.16
CA THR A 58 -17.91 -3.99 4.50
C THR A 58 -18.06 -3.30 3.14
N GLN A 59 -17.42 -2.13 2.98
CA GLN A 59 -17.38 -1.34 1.75
C GLN A 59 -16.17 -1.71 0.89
N VAL A 60 -14.99 -1.78 1.50
CA VAL A 60 -13.73 -2.13 0.82
C VAL A 60 -13.29 -3.50 1.31
N ARG A 61 -13.75 -4.54 0.59
CA ARG A 61 -13.50 -5.93 0.99
C ARG A 61 -12.07 -6.36 0.63
N PRO A 62 -11.28 -6.85 1.61
CA PRO A 62 -10.00 -7.46 1.32
C PRO A 62 -10.16 -8.67 0.41
N THR A 63 -9.21 -8.84 -0.52
CA THR A 63 -9.17 -10.02 -1.39
C THR A 63 -8.32 -11.11 -0.73
N VAL A 64 -8.75 -12.36 -0.85
CA VAL A 64 -7.96 -13.53 -0.43
C VAL A 64 -7.39 -14.24 -1.65
N HIS A 65 -6.15 -14.69 -1.54
CA HIS A 65 -5.54 -15.56 -2.54
C HIS A 65 -5.55 -17.00 -2.01
N LEU A 66 -5.83 -17.96 -2.90
CA LEU A 66 -5.86 -19.39 -2.59
C LEU A 66 -4.80 -20.12 -3.41
N SER A 67 -4.09 -21.06 -2.79
CA SER A 67 -3.21 -22.03 -3.44
C SER A 67 -3.54 -23.42 -2.91
N ASN A 68 -3.76 -24.39 -3.82
CA ASN A 68 -4.15 -25.77 -3.46
C ASN A 68 -5.38 -25.88 -2.53
N GLY A 69 -6.35 -24.96 -2.68
CA GLY A 69 -7.55 -24.93 -1.84
C GLY A 69 -7.35 -24.28 -0.47
N GLU A 70 -6.14 -23.85 -0.13
CA GLU A 70 -5.82 -23.16 1.12
C GLU A 70 -5.53 -21.69 0.90
N ARG A 71 -5.84 -20.86 1.90
CA ARG A 71 -5.49 -19.44 1.88
C ARG A 71 -3.97 -19.29 1.95
N ILE A 72 -3.42 -18.51 1.03
CA ILE A 72 -2.05 -18.00 1.15
C ILE A 72 -2.08 -16.60 1.75
N LEU A 73 -1.14 -16.34 2.66
CA LEU A 73 -0.92 -15.05 3.31
C LEU A 73 0.14 -14.25 2.55
#